data_AF-A0A9R0VIE0-F1
#
_entry.id   AF-A0A9R0VIE0-F1
#
_cell.length_a   1.000
_cell.length_b   1.000
_cell.length_c   1.000
_cell.angle_alpha   90.00
_cell.angle_beta   90.00
_cell.angle_gamma   90.00
#
_symmetry.space_group_name_H-M   'P 1'
#
loop_
_entity.id
_entity.type
_entity.pdbx_description
1 polymer ?
#
loop_
_entity_poly.entity_id
_entity_poly.type
_entity_poly.pdbx_seq_one_letter_code
_entity_poly.pdbx_strand_id
1 'polypeptide(L)'
;MTRENFNPILVILQGHTEHVDSLCWSPTGDYVVSTSEDTVKVWSVNSGNENCVQELNSTGSKFHACAFHPKYPSLLIIGCYQVSVFSA
;
A
#
# COMPACT_ATOMS: atom_id res chain seq x y z
N MET A 1 8.25 -15.40 36.44
CA MET A 1 7.30 -15.03 35.37
C MET A 1 7.97 -13.94 34.56
N THR A 2 8.71 -14.33 33.54
CA THR A 2 9.54 -13.44 32.70
C THR A 2 8.62 -12.62 31.79
N ARG A 3 8.81 -11.30 31.75
CA ARG A 3 8.18 -10.43 30.74
C ARG A 3 8.70 -10.91 29.38
N GLU A 4 7.85 -11.58 28.62
CA GLU A 4 8.06 -11.80 27.18
C GLU A 4 8.28 -10.42 26.54
N ASN A 5 9.44 -10.23 25.92
CA ASN A 5 9.75 -9.02 25.16
C ASN A 5 8.88 -9.03 23.90
N PHE A 6 7.71 -8.39 23.99
CA PHE A 6 6.81 -8.22 22.86
C PHE A 6 7.56 -7.42 21.78
N ASN A 7 7.89 -8.05 20.66
CA ASN A 7 8.37 -7.36 19.48
C ASN A 7 7.15 -7.13 18.57
N PRO A 8 6.54 -5.93 18.54
CA PRO A 8 5.30 -5.69 17.81
C PRO A 8 5.49 -5.60 16.29
N ILE A 9 6.74 -5.67 15.80
CA ILE A 9 7.04 -5.59 14.38
C ILE A 9 7.02 -7.00 13.80
N LEU A 10 5.97 -7.30 13.04
CA LEU A 10 5.79 -8.60 12.39
C LEU A 10 6.38 -8.63 10.98
N VAL A 11 6.27 -7.53 10.22
CA VAL A 11 6.64 -7.46 8.80
C VAL A 11 7.14 -6.05 8.45
N ILE A 12 8.17 -5.97 7.61
CA ILE A 12 8.65 -4.70 7.01
C ILE A 12 8.56 -4.81 5.49
N LEU A 13 7.72 -3.99 4.87
CA LEU A 13 7.55 -3.91 3.42
C LEU A 13 8.53 -2.88 2.86
N GLN A 14 9.61 -3.35 2.22
CA GLN A 14 10.66 -2.49 1.67
C GLN A 14 10.56 -2.40 0.15
N GLY A 15 10.84 -1.22 -0.41
CA GLY A 15 10.95 -1.05 -1.87
C GLY A 15 10.57 0.32 -2.41
N HIS A 16 9.97 1.19 -1.59
CA HIS A 16 9.79 2.60 -1.97
C HIS A 16 11.13 3.34 -1.94
N THR A 17 11.40 4.10 -2.99
CA THR A 17 12.60 4.94 -3.14
C THR A 17 12.42 6.34 -2.55
N GLU A 18 11.18 6.82 -2.50
CA GLU A 18 10.79 8.09 -1.91
C GLU A 18 9.91 7.92 -0.65
N HIS A 19 9.58 9.03 0.00
CA HIS A 19 8.72 9.04 1.18
C HIS A 19 7.34 8.42 0.90
N VAL A 20 6.89 7.55 1.82
CA VAL A 20 5.53 7.01 1.80
C VAL A 20 4.59 8.04 2.41
N ASP A 21 3.67 8.55 1.59
CA ASP A 21 2.71 9.60 1.97
C ASP A 21 1.40 9.04 2.53
N SER A 22 0.94 7.89 2.01
CA SER A 22 -0.34 7.29 2.41
C SER A 22 -0.32 5.77 2.34
N LEU A 23 -1.19 5.15 3.14
CA LEU A 23 -1.38 3.71 3.25
C LEU A 23 -2.88 3.39 3.36
N CYS A 24 -3.33 2.32 2.72
CA CYS A 24 -4.66 1.77 2.98
C CYS A 24 -4.70 0.24 2.85
N TRP A 25 -5.58 -0.38 3.63
CA TRP A 25 -5.85 -1.81 3.55
C TRP A 25 -6.95 -2.09 2.54
N SER A 26 -6.85 -3.23 1.85
CA SER A 26 -8.01 -3.75 1.13
C SER A 26 -9.11 -4.13 2.14
N PRO A 27 -10.39 -4.03 1.76
CA PRO A 27 -11.50 -4.43 2.64
C PRO A 27 -11.46 -5.92 3.01
N THR A 28 -10.78 -6.75 2.21
CA THR A 28 -10.62 -8.18 2.46
C THR A 28 -9.47 -8.49 3.42
N GLY A 29 -8.54 -7.55 3.61
CA GLY A 29 -7.35 -7.74 4.44
C GLY A 29 -6.20 -8.46 3.74
N ASP A 30 -6.35 -8.87 2.48
CA ASP A 30 -5.31 -9.59 1.75
C ASP A 30 -4.21 -8.67 1.19
N TYR A 31 -4.52 -7.38 1.06
CA TYR A 31 -3.61 -6.41 0.46
C TYR A 31 -3.43 -5.14 1.29
N VAL A 32 -2.23 -4.58 1.20
CA VAL A 32 -1.90 -3.22 1.62
C VAL A 32 -1.51 -2.44 0.38
N VAL A 33 -1.93 -1.18 0.29
CA VAL A 33 -1.49 -0.25 -0.74
C VAL A 33 -0.72 0.87 -0.06
N SER A 34 0.45 1.20 -0.59
CA SER A 34 1.26 2.34 -0.15
C SER A 34 1.55 3.26 -1.32
N THR A 35 1.46 4.57 -1.09
CA THR A 35 1.74 5.59 -2.11
C THR A 35 2.95 6.44 -1.70
N SER A 36 3.78 6.80 -2.66
CA SER A 36 4.93 7.69 -2.50
C SER A 36 4.95 8.77 -3.58
N GLU A 37 5.97 9.63 -3.55
CA GLU A 37 6.13 10.66 -4.59
C GLU A 37 6.31 10.09 -6.01
N ASP A 38 6.84 8.87 -6.13
CA ASP A 38 7.24 8.26 -7.39
C ASP A 38 6.40 7.03 -7.77
N THR A 39 5.87 6.30 -6.78
CA THR A 39 5.21 5.01 -7.03
C THR A 39 4.01 4.75 -6.13
N VAL A 40 3.15 3.84 -6.58
CA VAL A 40 2.20 3.14 -5.72
C VAL A 40 2.54 1.67 -5.76
N LYS A 41 2.65 1.06 -4.58
CA LYS A 41 2.92 -0.37 -4.43
C LYS A 41 1.74 -1.06 -3.76
N VAL A 42 1.35 -2.20 -4.33
CA VAL A 42 0.36 -3.11 -3.75
C VAL A 42 1.11 -4.32 -3.21
N TRP A 43 0.87 -4.63 -1.95
CA TRP A 43 1.53 -5.69 -1.20
C TRP A 43 0.51 -6.77 -0.90
N SER A 44 0.82 -8.01 -1.24
CA SER A 44 0.11 -9.17 -0.68
C SER A 44 0.60 -9.36 0.75
N VAL A 45 -0.31 -9.59 1.70
CA VAL A 45 0.01 -9.78 3.13
C VAL A 45 -0.54 -11.10 3.69
N ASN A 46 -0.68 -12.10 2.83
CA ASN A 46 -1.09 -13.45 3.23
C ASN A 46 0.00 -14.12 4.08
N SER A 47 -0.42 -14.81 5.16
CA SER A 47 0.44 -15.37 6.21
C SER A 47 1.72 -16.04 5.68
N GLY A 48 2.83 -15.29 5.68
CA GLY A 48 4.16 -15.76 5.29
C GLY A 48 4.62 -15.42 3.86
N ASN A 49 3.89 -14.58 3.12
CA ASN A 49 4.29 -14.12 1.79
C ASN A 49 3.99 -12.63 1.59
N GLU A 50 4.83 -11.79 2.21
CA GLU A 50 4.73 -10.34 2.18
C GLU A 50 5.60 -9.74 1.07
N ASN A 51 5.03 -9.64 -0.13
CA ASN A 51 5.73 -9.17 -1.31
C ASN A 51 4.93 -8.13 -2.10
N CYS A 52 5.66 -7.27 -2.81
CA CYS A 52 5.08 -6.34 -3.77
C CYS A 52 4.56 -7.13 -4.97
N VAL A 53 3.24 -7.12 -5.17
CA VAL A 53 2.58 -7.83 -6.28
C VAL A 53 2.30 -6.91 -7.46
N GLN A 54 2.24 -5.60 -7.22
CA GLN A 54 2.01 -4.61 -8.25
C GLN A 54 2.71 -3.31 -7.91
N GLU A 55 3.24 -2.66 -8.95
CA GLU A 55 3.86 -1.35 -8.86
C GLU A 55 3.33 -0.46 -9.98
N LEU A 56 2.87 0.73 -9.61
CA LEU A 56 2.40 1.76 -10.51
C LEU A 56 3.36 2.94 -10.39
N ASN A 57 4.08 3.20 -11.47
CA ASN A 57 5.03 4.30 -11.53
C ASN A 57 4.34 5.56 -12.06
N SER A 58 4.65 6.72 -11.49
CA SER A 58 4.32 8.00 -12.13
C SER A 58 5.58 8.64 -12.69
N THR A 59 5.47 9.27 -13.85
CA THR A 59 6.51 10.14 -14.36
C THR A 59 6.35 11.54 -13.74
N GLY A 60 6.79 11.68 -12.49
CA GLY A 60 6.89 12.97 -11.79
C GLY A 60 5.60 13.49 -11.16
N SER A 61 4.64 12.61 -10.85
CA SER A 61 3.41 13.00 -10.12
C SER A 61 3.40 12.42 -8.72
N LYS A 62 3.34 13.28 -7.70
CA LYS A 62 3.26 12.83 -6.30
C LYS A 62 1.89 12.19 -6.02
N PHE A 63 1.90 10.97 -5.49
CA PHE A 63 0.70 10.29 -5.01
C PHE A 63 0.49 10.60 -3.53
N HIS A 64 -0.63 11.21 -3.17
CA HIS A 64 -0.85 11.71 -1.82
C HIS A 64 -1.89 10.94 -1.01
N ALA A 65 -2.77 10.21 -1.67
CA ALA A 65 -3.86 9.52 -1.00
C ALA A 65 -4.19 8.22 -1.72
N CYS A 66 -4.58 7.21 -0.95
CA CYS A 66 -5.18 5.99 -1.47
C CYS A 66 -6.37 5.58 -0.60
N ALA A 67 -7.43 5.09 -1.23
CA ALA A 67 -8.59 4.56 -0.55
C ALA A 67 -9.24 3.45 -1.37
N PHE A 68 -9.38 2.27 -0.78
CA PHE A 68 -10.23 1.23 -1.34
C PHE A 68 -11.70 1.60 -1.22
N HIS A 69 -12.48 1.24 -2.24
CA HIS A 69 -13.91 1.33 -2.16
C HIS A 69 -14.43 0.31 -1.12
N PRO A 70 -15.24 0.73 -0.13
CA PRO A 70 -15.64 -0.13 0.99
C PRO A 70 -16.51 -1.32 0.57
N LYS A 71 -17.17 -1.25 -0.59
CA LYS A 71 -18.04 -2.30 -1.13
C LYS A 71 -17.45 -3.07 -2.32
N TYR A 72 -16.46 -2.50 -3.01
CA TYR A 72 -15.94 -3.07 -4.26
C TYR A 72 -14.44 -3.28 -4.06
N PRO A 73 -14.01 -4.49 -3.61
CA PRO A 73 -12.63 -4.74 -3.22
C PRO A 73 -11.60 -4.55 -4.34
N SER A 74 -12.03 -4.61 -5.60
CA SER A 74 -11.20 -4.36 -6.78
C SER A 74 -11.08 -2.88 -7.16
N LEU A 75 -11.84 -1.98 -6.52
CA LEU A 75 -11.81 -0.57 -6.83
C LEU A 75 -10.94 0.17 -5.80
N LEU A 76 -9.84 0.72 -6.29
CA LEU A 76 -8.90 1.54 -5.53
C LEU A 76 -8.85 2.93 -6.15
N ILE A 77 -9.01 3.97 -5.32
CA ILE A 77 -8.83 5.36 -5.74
C ILE A 77 -7.48 5.83 -5.23
N ILE A 78 -6.67 6.39 -6.12
CA ILE A 78 -5.39 7.02 -5.80
C ILE A 78 -5.47 8.49 -6.21
N GLY A 79 -5.19 9.38 -5.27
CA GLY A 79 -5.08 10.81 -5.53
C GLY A 79 -3.65 11.18 -5.90
N CYS A 80 -3.45 11.76 -7.09
CA CYS A 80 -2.21 12.42 -7.50
C CYS A 80 -2.51 13.82 -8.05
N TYR A 81 -1.48 14.66 -8.17
CA TYR A 81 -1.60 16.03 -8.71
C TYR A 81 -2.22 16.10 -10.11
N GLN A 82 -2.24 14.98 -10.85
CA GLN A 82 -2.95 14.83 -12.11
C GLN A 82 -3.99 13.72 -11.93
N VAL A 83 -5.28 13.99 -12.17
CA VAL A 83 -6.33 12.98 -11.94
C VAL A 83 -6.15 11.80 -12.89
N SER A 84 -5.81 10.63 -12.34
CA SER A 84 -5.80 9.36 -13.06
C SER A 84 -6.65 8.35 -12.28
N VAL A 85 -7.72 7.83 -12.89
CA VAL A 85 -8.53 6.74 -12.32
C VAL A 85 -7.99 5.43 -12.86
N PHE A 86 -7.53 4.54 -11.98
CA PHE A 86 -7.08 3.21 -12.35
C PHE A 86 -8.08 2.16 -11.85
N SER A 87 -8.45 1.21 -12.70
CA SER A 87 -9.05 -0.05 -12.27
C SER A 87 -7.93 -1.05 -12.03
N ALA A 88 -7.93 -1.72 -10.87
CA ALA A 88 -7.02 -2.82 -10.59
C ALA A 88 -7.42 -4.08 -11.37
#